data_AF-A0A851V1E1-F1
#
_entry.id   AF-A0A851V1E1-F1
#
_cell.length_a   1.000
_cell.length_b   1.000
_cell.length_c   1.000
_cell.angle_alpha   90.00
_cell.angle_beta   90.00
_cell.angle_gamma   90.00
#
_symmetry.space_group_name_H-M   'P 1'
#
loop_
_entity.id
_entity.type
_entity.pdbx_description
1 polymer ?
#
loop_
_entity_poly.entity_id
_entity_poly.type
_entity_poly.pdbx_seq_one_letter_code
_entity_poly.pdbx_strand_id
1 'polypeptide(L)'
;TSTMIQFSWKPQGGRADSPYTVRLLWKSGKMQERILNETSTEFEDLLAGCQYQISVDVSTCSKNVSTSLTVQTAAEVYKGTTKITNEEFKPEYKNKSSTEFKEFEKKFIMEITKHLQELQNGTKIRIVINSIEKGSVVMHLDVVLDVGQNITKPEISEAFIEALNRSTVFKFDFQNTSIEARNSCEPGFNDCHQNATCTPDGATYSCQCNKGFTDQSPQVPGIVCQQDPPSPSTTPAPPNTNTTGFTGSTINSILNTTFTSAPCMTVSIEVQNVTREEIQLSWTSSSKGSLYNISVMDGKERNTTITNKTEVVLKNLLPGHLYNISVAVSSCAENKKTSVTVRTDPDSCFKRTEFCSAQSTGCSDLKGIACSNNEAFFCEVRLENETFNNSLYNSQSDEYIAMYERIKTDVVGAMSAELGNNHSDIVVLAFRSGSVIADFLFLLPKEDVMDVDGIQDKLSRVLKSKFGGKPEVQCK
;
A
#
# COMPACT_ATOMS: atom_id res chain seq x y z
N THR A 1 19.60 -13.59 -3.75
CA THR A 1 19.07 -14.98 -3.74
C THR A 1 17.98 -15.10 -2.70
N SER A 2 17.56 -16.30 -2.31
CA SER A 2 16.57 -16.51 -1.24
C SER A 2 17.10 -16.22 0.16
N THR A 3 18.38 -16.48 0.38
CA THR A 3 19.02 -16.42 1.71
C THR A 3 20.14 -15.40 1.80
N MET A 4 20.50 -14.77 0.69
CA MET A 4 21.59 -13.80 0.65
C MET A 4 21.24 -12.60 -0.23
N ILE A 5 21.60 -11.41 0.26
CA ILE A 5 21.59 -10.17 -0.50
C ILE A 5 23.03 -9.69 -0.60
N GLN A 6 23.54 -9.61 -1.83
CA GLN A 6 24.83 -9.03 -2.16
C GLN A 6 24.60 -7.75 -2.96
N PHE A 7 25.34 -6.69 -2.64
CA PHE A 7 25.22 -5.42 -3.34
C PHE A 7 26.51 -4.61 -3.27
N SER A 8 26.60 -3.63 -4.16
CA SER A 8 27.68 -2.65 -4.20
C SER A 8 27.12 -1.24 -4.40
N TRP A 9 27.92 -0.24 -4.06
CA TRP A 9 27.56 1.17 -4.20
C TRP A 9 28.71 1.96 -4.80
N LYS A 10 28.40 3.10 -5.41
CA LYS A 10 29.41 4.01 -5.96
C LYS A 10 29.43 5.30 -5.12
N PRO A 11 30.58 5.69 -4.55
CA PRO A 11 30.70 6.96 -3.85
C PRO A 11 30.58 8.13 -4.82
N GLN A 12 29.77 9.14 -4.48
CA GLN A 12 29.69 10.39 -5.23
C GLN A 12 30.84 11.33 -4.83
N GLY A 13 32.06 10.98 -5.26
CA GLY A 13 33.27 11.81 -5.11
C GLY A 13 34.06 11.62 -3.81
N GLY A 14 35.39 11.86 -3.88
CA GLY A 14 36.34 11.78 -2.76
C GLY A 14 37.09 10.44 -2.63
N ARG A 15 38.29 10.46 -2.02
CA ARG A 15 38.99 9.25 -1.56
C ARG A 15 38.24 8.68 -0.36
N ALA A 16 38.12 7.36 -0.30
CA ALA A 16 37.47 6.63 0.79
C ALA A 16 38.30 6.71 2.08
N ASP A 17 38.31 7.87 2.73
CA ASP A 17 39.06 8.09 3.98
C ASP A 17 38.17 7.83 5.22
N SER A 18 36.89 7.47 5.03
CA SER A 18 35.93 7.21 6.11
C SER A 18 35.14 5.92 5.87
N PRO A 19 34.91 5.11 6.93
CA PRO A 19 34.17 3.87 6.81
C PRO A 19 32.68 4.13 6.52
N TYR A 20 32.06 3.21 5.78
CA TYR A 20 30.63 3.12 5.55
C TYR A 20 29.97 2.33 6.68
N THR A 21 28.88 2.85 7.23
CA THR A 21 27.95 2.10 8.08
C THR A 21 26.81 1.58 7.23
N VAL A 22 26.73 0.26 7.09
CA VAL A 22 25.74 -0.42 6.27
C VAL A 22 24.74 -1.13 7.17
N ARG A 23 23.45 -0.88 6.98
CA ARG A 23 22.38 -1.49 7.79
C ARG A 23 21.42 -2.28 6.91
N LEU A 24 20.96 -3.41 7.44
CA LEU A 24 19.87 -4.20 6.89
C LEU A 24 18.74 -4.26 7.91
N LEU A 25 17.55 -3.80 7.54
CA LEU A 25 16.36 -3.78 8.39
C LEU A 25 15.27 -4.73 7.87
N TRP A 26 14.66 -5.47 8.80
CA TRP A 26 13.48 -6.32 8.58
C TRP A 26 12.35 -5.96 9.56
N LYS A 27 11.09 -6.11 9.10
CA LYS A 27 9.77 -5.69 9.65
C LYS A 27 9.52 -5.57 11.18
N SER A 28 10.42 -6.01 12.04
CA SER A 28 10.27 -5.96 13.51
C SER A 28 11.52 -5.45 14.25
N GLY A 29 12.38 -4.66 13.59
CA GLY A 29 13.53 -4.01 14.25
C GLY A 29 14.77 -4.90 14.41
N LYS A 30 14.82 -6.09 13.81
CA LYS A 30 16.09 -6.81 13.64
C LYS A 30 16.93 -6.03 12.64
N MET A 31 17.98 -5.39 13.17
CA MET A 31 18.96 -4.62 12.42
C MET A 31 20.26 -5.42 12.41
N GLN A 32 20.78 -5.70 11.22
CA GLN A 32 22.19 -6.06 11.08
C GLN A 32 22.94 -4.80 10.67
N GLU A 33 24.02 -4.47 11.38
CA GLU A 33 24.88 -3.31 11.08
C GLU A 33 26.31 -3.81 10.82
N ARG A 34 26.95 -3.27 9.79
CA ARG A 34 28.35 -3.51 9.46
C ARG A 34 29.06 -2.19 9.21
N ILE A 35 30.29 -2.08 9.67
CA ILE A 35 31.16 -0.93 9.39
C ILE A 35 32.28 -1.42 8.47
N LEU A 36 32.38 -0.84 7.27
CA LEU A 36 33.21 -1.36 6.17
C LEU A 36 33.97 -0.22 5.49
N ASN A 37 35.20 -0.47 5.03
CA ASN A 37 35.95 0.47 4.19
C ASN A 37 35.74 0.21 2.69
N GLU A 38 35.12 -0.92 2.37
CA GLU A 38 34.84 -1.38 1.01
C GLU A 38 33.54 -0.77 0.48
N THR A 39 33.29 -0.93 -0.83
CA THR A 39 32.08 -0.42 -1.51
C THR A 39 31.11 -1.52 -1.93
N SER A 40 31.24 -2.69 -1.30
CA SER A 40 30.38 -3.85 -1.51
C SER A 40 30.26 -4.65 -0.23
N THR A 41 29.13 -5.33 -0.05
CA THR A 41 28.95 -6.28 1.05
C THR A 41 27.86 -7.29 0.72
N GLU A 42 27.75 -8.29 1.58
CA GLU A 42 26.67 -9.27 1.55
C GLU A 42 26.12 -9.54 2.95
N PHE A 43 24.83 -9.82 2.99
CA PHE A 43 24.13 -10.33 4.16
C PHE A 43 23.61 -11.72 3.83
N GLU A 44 23.95 -12.68 4.67
CA GLU A 44 23.54 -14.08 4.58
C GLU A 44 22.45 -14.39 5.63
N ASP A 45 21.98 -15.65 5.64
CA ASP A 45 20.95 -16.16 6.55
C ASP A 45 19.64 -15.36 6.55
N LEU A 46 19.31 -14.78 5.40
CA LEU A 46 18.06 -14.08 5.17
C LEU A 46 16.90 -15.07 4.95
N LEU A 47 15.68 -14.57 5.15
CA LEU A 47 14.46 -15.33 4.91
C LEU A 47 14.03 -15.11 3.46
N ALA A 48 13.64 -16.17 2.76
CA ALA A 48 13.07 -16.08 1.41
C ALA A 48 11.75 -15.31 1.38
N GLY A 49 11.50 -14.58 0.29
CA GLY A 49 10.23 -13.88 0.06
C GLY A 49 9.97 -12.73 1.02
N CYS A 50 11.04 -12.13 1.55
CA CYS A 50 11.01 -11.08 2.55
C CYS A 50 11.64 -9.80 1.97
N GLN A 51 10.96 -8.67 2.18
CA GLN A 51 11.42 -7.33 1.83
C GLN A 51 12.33 -6.73 2.90
N TYR A 52 13.59 -6.48 2.57
CA TYR A 52 14.58 -5.86 3.42
C TYR A 52 14.87 -4.43 2.98
N GLN A 53 15.10 -3.53 3.94
CA GLN A 53 15.62 -2.20 3.65
C GLN A 53 17.12 -2.16 3.95
N ILE A 54 17.91 -1.82 2.95
CA ILE A 54 19.35 -1.60 3.04
C ILE A 54 19.57 -0.10 3.20
N SER A 55 20.42 0.32 4.13
CA SER A 55 20.97 1.69 4.16
C SER A 55 22.49 1.64 4.12
N VAL A 56 23.09 2.57 3.39
CA VAL A 56 24.53 2.83 3.37
C VAL A 56 24.74 4.26 3.80
N ASP A 57 25.37 4.41 4.96
CA ASP A 57 25.68 5.67 5.60
C ASP A 57 27.19 5.91 5.52
N VAL A 58 27.63 7.11 5.17
CA VAL A 58 29.05 7.49 5.23
C VAL A 58 29.19 8.88 5.82
N SER A 59 30.11 9.01 6.78
CA SER A 59 30.49 10.30 7.35
C SER A 59 31.59 10.89 6.49
N THR A 60 31.31 11.97 5.76
CA THR A 60 32.34 12.71 5.01
C THR A 60 32.77 13.93 5.80
N CYS A 61 33.86 14.60 5.40
CA CYS A 61 34.39 15.79 6.08
C CYS A 61 33.38 16.95 6.24
N SER A 62 32.22 16.90 5.56
CA SER A 62 31.23 17.98 5.57
C SER A 62 29.79 17.55 5.87
N LYS A 63 29.40 16.29 5.65
CA LYS A 63 28.02 15.79 5.84
C LYS A 63 27.99 14.27 6.07
N ASN A 64 26.96 13.81 6.77
CA ASN A 64 26.57 12.40 6.76
C ASN A 64 25.67 12.16 5.53
N VAL A 65 26.11 11.30 4.64
CA VAL A 65 25.36 10.92 3.44
C VAL A 65 24.76 9.54 3.70
N SER A 66 23.44 9.43 3.55
CA SER A 66 22.71 8.16 3.68
C SER A 66 21.97 7.87 2.39
N THR A 67 22.10 6.65 1.88
CA THR A 67 21.31 6.14 0.75
C THR A 67 20.61 4.87 1.20
N SER A 68 19.36 4.65 0.78
CA SER A 68 18.65 3.41 1.08
C SER A 68 18.00 2.81 -0.14
N LEU A 69 17.87 1.48 -0.12
CA LEU A 69 17.22 0.69 -1.15
C LEU A 69 16.37 -0.38 -0.45
N THR A 70 15.23 -0.70 -1.04
CA THR A 70 14.40 -1.80 -0.58
C THR A 70 14.49 -2.93 -1.59
N VAL A 71 14.79 -4.14 -1.11
CA VAL A 71 15.03 -5.33 -1.93
C VAL A 71 14.23 -6.50 -1.36
N GLN A 72 13.65 -7.33 -2.21
CA GLN A 72 12.95 -8.55 -1.79
C GLN A 72 13.82 -9.78 -2.09
N THR A 73 13.99 -10.67 -1.12
CA THR A 73 14.65 -11.95 -1.36
C THR A 73 13.78 -12.85 -2.24
N ALA A 74 14.41 -13.58 -3.14
CA ALA A 74 13.72 -14.47 -4.05
C ALA A 74 13.03 -15.61 -3.27
N ALA A 75 11.87 -16.07 -3.73
CA ALA A 75 11.18 -17.23 -3.16
C ALA A 75 10.32 -17.92 -4.19
N GLU A 76 10.17 -19.22 -4.02
CA GLU A 76 9.06 -19.97 -4.59
C GLU A 76 7.90 -19.93 -3.62
N VAL A 77 6.73 -19.50 -4.08
CA VAL A 77 5.56 -19.37 -3.20
C VAL A 77 4.37 -20.15 -3.73
N TYR A 78 3.81 -20.98 -2.86
CA TYR A 78 2.61 -21.75 -3.13
C TYR A 78 1.47 -21.25 -2.25
N LYS A 79 0.35 -20.86 -2.87
CA LYS A 79 -0.89 -20.48 -2.18
C LYS A 79 -1.58 -21.76 -1.71
N GLY A 80 -1.92 -21.80 -0.43
CA GLY A 80 -2.66 -22.88 0.20
C GLY A 80 -4.00 -22.42 0.73
N THR A 81 -5.00 -23.27 0.60
CA THR A 81 -6.28 -23.14 1.30
C THR A 81 -6.53 -24.42 2.06
N THR A 82 -6.98 -24.32 3.31
CA THR A 82 -7.41 -25.48 4.09
C THR A 82 -8.52 -25.09 5.06
N LYS A 83 -9.34 -26.05 5.46
CA LYS A 83 -10.47 -25.84 6.35
C LYS A 83 -10.33 -26.69 7.61
N ILE A 84 -10.38 -26.05 8.79
CA ILE A 84 -10.18 -26.71 10.07
C ILE A 84 -11.55 -27.02 10.70
N THR A 85 -11.80 -28.30 10.96
CA THR A 85 -13.11 -28.80 11.40
C THR A 85 -13.29 -28.84 12.92
N ASN A 86 -12.18 -28.84 13.69
CA ASN A 86 -12.19 -28.92 15.15
C ASN A 86 -11.83 -27.60 15.86
N GLU A 87 -11.83 -26.49 15.13
CA GLU A 87 -11.63 -25.14 15.70
C GLU A 87 -12.85 -24.28 15.39
N GLU A 88 -13.26 -23.48 16.37
CA GLU A 88 -14.34 -22.51 16.21
C GLU A 88 -13.78 -21.17 15.73
N PHE A 89 -14.49 -20.52 14.81
CA PHE A 89 -14.06 -19.23 14.30
C PHE A 89 -14.22 -18.13 15.35
N LYS A 90 -13.12 -17.42 15.64
CA LYS A 90 -13.10 -16.22 16.49
C LYS A 90 -13.04 -14.95 15.63
N PRO A 91 -13.88 -13.93 15.87
CA PRO A 91 -13.84 -12.67 15.12
C PRO A 91 -12.45 -12.01 15.10
N GLU A 92 -11.68 -12.16 16.18
CA GLU A 92 -10.34 -11.63 16.37
C GLU A 92 -9.33 -12.20 15.36
N TYR A 93 -9.62 -13.35 14.73
CA TYR A 93 -8.81 -13.92 13.66
C TYR A 93 -8.78 -13.05 12.39
N LYS A 94 -9.72 -12.12 12.23
CA LYS A 94 -9.68 -11.14 11.12
C LYS A 94 -8.56 -10.10 11.29
N ASN A 95 -8.08 -9.90 12.52
CA ASN A 95 -7.02 -8.96 12.83
C ASN A 95 -5.71 -9.70 13.15
N LYS A 96 -4.74 -9.69 12.24
CA LYS A 96 -3.43 -10.37 12.45
C LYS A 96 -2.64 -9.85 13.65
N SER A 97 -2.95 -8.66 14.13
CA SER A 97 -2.30 -8.06 15.29
C SER A 97 -2.90 -8.51 16.62
N SER A 98 -4.08 -9.15 16.61
CA SER A 98 -4.76 -9.65 17.80
C SER A 98 -3.96 -10.73 18.50
N THR A 99 -4.19 -10.88 19.80
CA THR A 99 -3.56 -11.93 20.60
C THR A 99 -4.02 -13.30 20.12
N GLU A 100 -5.32 -13.43 19.83
CA GLU A 100 -5.97 -14.65 19.38
C GLU A 100 -5.40 -15.14 18.05
N PHE A 101 -5.21 -14.25 17.08
CA PHE A 101 -4.59 -14.60 15.80
C PHE A 101 -3.14 -15.05 16.00
N LYS A 102 -2.34 -14.29 16.77
CA LYS A 102 -0.91 -14.63 17.01
C LYS A 102 -0.74 -15.97 17.73
N GLU A 103 -1.60 -16.26 18.70
CA GLU A 103 -1.60 -17.54 19.40
C GLU A 103 -2.00 -18.68 18.46
N PHE A 104 -3.05 -18.49 17.66
CA PHE A 104 -3.46 -19.46 16.64
C PHE A 104 -2.36 -19.69 15.61
N GLU A 105 -1.76 -18.63 15.06
CA GLU A 105 -0.68 -18.68 14.08
C GLU A 105 0.51 -19.45 14.63
N LYS A 106 0.94 -19.13 15.85
CA LYS A 106 2.03 -19.85 16.52
C LYS A 106 1.71 -21.33 16.70
N LYS A 107 0.49 -21.66 17.15
CA LYS A 107 0.03 -23.04 17.36
C LYS A 107 -0.02 -23.82 16.05
N PHE A 108 -0.58 -23.23 15.00
CA PHE A 108 -0.69 -23.82 13.67
C PHE A 108 0.68 -24.07 13.04
N ILE A 109 1.53 -23.04 12.96
CA ILE A 109 2.85 -23.16 12.34
C ILE A 109 3.70 -24.19 13.08
N MET A 110 3.69 -24.20 14.41
CA MET A 110 4.46 -25.16 15.20
C MET A 110 4.02 -26.61 14.94
N GLU A 111 2.71 -26.85 14.86
CA GLU A 111 2.19 -28.20 14.61
C GLU A 111 2.49 -28.70 13.20
N ILE A 112 2.28 -27.89 12.17
CA ILE A 112 2.49 -28.34 10.78
C ILE A 112 3.99 -28.49 10.48
N THR A 113 4.83 -27.57 10.99
CA THR A 113 6.28 -27.64 10.79
C THR A 113 6.90 -28.87 11.45
N LYS A 114 6.31 -29.40 12.53
CA LYS A 114 6.71 -30.66 13.15
C LYS A 114 6.63 -31.85 12.19
N HIS A 115 5.60 -31.89 11.34
CA HIS A 115 5.36 -33.00 10.42
C HIS A 115 5.97 -32.78 9.03
N LEU A 116 6.35 -31.54 8.70
CA LEU A 116 7.12 -31.22 7.49
C LEU A 116 8.61 -31.59 7.57
N GLN A 117 9.06 -32.20 8.66
CA GLN A 117 10.48 -32.56 8.89
C GLN A 117 11.03 -33.56 7.86
N GLU A 118 10.18 -34.37 7.20
CA GLU A 118 10.62 -35.33 6.17
C GLU A 118 11.08 -34.65 4.86
N LEU A 119 10.64 -33.42 4.58
CA LEU A 119 11.15 -32.59 3.47
C LEU A 119 12.46 -31.85 3.81
N GLN A 120 12.88 -31.84 5.08
CA GLN A 120 13.98 -31.01 5.59
C GLN A 120 15.36 -31.63 5.35
N ASN A 121 15.63 -32.15 4.15
CA ASN A 121 17.00 -32.48 3.73
C ASN A 121 17.77 -31.19 3.33
N GLY A 122 17.68 -30.15 4.17
CA GLY A 122 18.20 -28.80 3.93
C GLY A 122 17.18 -27.76 3.47
N THR A 123 15.97 -28.16 3.06
CA THR A 123 14.93 -27.24 2.58
C THR A 123 14.27 -26.46 3.72
N LYS A 124 14.44 -25.13 3.73
CA LYS A 124 13.74 -24.24 4.68
C LYS A 124 12.34 -23.91 4.13
N ILE A 125 11.31 -24.43 4.79
CA ILE A 125 9.91 -24.13 4.48
C ILE A 125 9.38 -23.13 5.51
N ARG A 126 8.79 -22.03 5.04
CA ARG A 126 8.12 -21.05 5.89
C ARG A 126 6.65 -20.96 5.53
N ILE A 127 5.80 -21.07 6.55
CA ILE A 127 4.36 -20.91 6.43
C ILE A 127 3.98 -19.48 6.83
N VAL A 128 3.15 -18.81 6.03
CA VAL A 128 2.60 -17.48 6.32
C VAL A 128 1.08 -17.55 6.26
N ILE A 129 0.39 -17.18 7.32
CA ILE A 129 -1.08 -17.16 7.32
C ILE A 129 -1.56 -15.83 6.75
N ASN A 130 -2.32 -15.88 5.65
CA ASN A 130 -2.83 -14.71 4.95
C ASN A 130 -4.14 -14.21 5.52
N SER A 131 -5.10 -15.10 5.76
CA SER A 131 -6.40 -14.78 6.35
C SER A 131 -7.05 -16.03 6.93
N ILE A 132 -8.00 -15.80 7.82
CA ILE A 132 -8.84 -16.83 8.42
C ILE A 132 -10.30 -16.34 8.32
N GLU A 133 -11.19 -17.19 7.81
CA GLU A 133 -12.55 -16.84 7.43
C GLU A 133 -13.61 -17.75 8.10
N LYS A 134 -14.84 -17.24 8.18
CA LYS A 134 -15.97 -17.90 8.84
C LYS A 134 -16.50 -19.03 7.95
N GLY A 135 -16.70 -20.22 8.53
CA GLY A 135 -17.20 -21.41 7.83
C GLY A 135 -16.50 -22.70 8.23
N SER A 136 -16.26 -22.90 9.54
CA SER A 136 -15.28 -23.85 10.12
C SER A 136 -13.83 -23.47 9.77
N VAL A 137 -13.43 -22.25 10.16
CA VAL A 137 -12.05 -21.73 10.09
C VAL A 137 -11.37 -22.10 8.76
N VAL A 138 -11.82 -21.45 7.68
CA VAL A 138 -11.14 -21.57 6.37
C VAL A 138 -9.93 -20.66 6.42
N MET A 139 -8.76 -21.22 6.13
CA MET A 139 -7.50 -20.52 6.25
C MET A 139 -6.78 -20.48 4.91
N HIS A 140 -6.44 -19.26 4.49
CA HIS A 140 -5.59 -19.01 3.34
C HIS A 140 -4.16 -18.76 3.83
N LEU A 141 -3.20 -19.45 3.24
CA LEU A 141 -1.80 -19.40 3.66
C LEU A 141 -0.86 -19.44 2.47
N ASP A 142 0.40 -19.15 2.74
CA ASP A 142 1.49 -19.29 1.80
C ASP A 142 2.52 -20.25 2.33
N VAL A 143 2.95 -21.16 1.47
CA VAL A 143 4.13 -22.00 1.68
C VAL A 143 5.26 -21.37 0.87
N VAL A 144 6.25 -20.84 1.58
CA VAL A 144 7.38 -20.11 1.02
C VAL A 144 8.62 -20.99 1.11
N LEU A 145 9.31 -21.15 -0.03
CA LEU A 145 10.53 -21.94 -0.17
C LEU A 145 11.67 -21.12 -0.76
N ASP A 146 12.90 -21.58 -0.49
CA ASP A 146 14.10 -21.08 -1.14
C ASP A 146 14.11 -21.47 -2.64
N VAL A 147 14.52 -20.54 -3.51
CA VAL A 147 14.64 -20.74 -4.96
C VAL A 147 15.84 -21.63 -5.28
N GLY A 148 15.69 -22.47 -6.31
CA GLY A 148 16.76 -23.37 -6.76
C GLY A 148 16.75 -24.73 -6.07
N GLN A 149 15.71 -25.01 -5.29
CA GLN A 149 15.36 -26.35 -4.84
C GLN A 149 14.59 -27.02 -5.99
N ASN A 150 15.00 -28.22 -6.41
CA ASN A 150 14.29 -28.97 -7.45
C ASN A 150 13.01 -29.63 -6.91
N ILE A 151 12.15 -28.86 -6.23
CA ILE A 151 10.91 -29.37 -5.66
C ILE A 151 9.75 -28.95 -6.54
N THR A 152 9.00 -29.93 -6.99
CA THR A 152 7.87 -29.75 -7.89
C THR A 152 6.59 -29.45 -7.11
N LYS A 153 5.60 -28.82 -7.78
CA LYS A 153 4.27 -28.57 -7.19
C LYS A 153 3.64 -29.81 -6.54
N PRO A 154 3.64 -31.01 -7.17
CA PRO A 154 3.08 -32.22 -6.56
C PRO A 154 3.78 -32.60 -5.25
N GLU A 155 5.11 -32.53 -5.20
CA GLU A 155 5.89 -32.88 -4.00
C GLU A 155 5.56 -31.94 -2.82
N ILE A 156 5.44 -30.63 -3.06
CA ILE A 156 5.01 -29.68 -2.03
C ILE A 156 3.57 -29.95 -1.59
N SER A 157 2.68 -30.19 -2.55
CA SER A 157 1.27 -30.44 -2.25
C SER A 157 1.08 -31.70 -1.42
N GLU A 158 1.75 -32.80 -1.80
CA GLU A 158 1.67 -34.08 -1.11
C GLU A 158 2.23 -33.98 0.30
N ALA A 159 3.42 -33.42 0.45
CA ALA A 159 4.05 -33.28 1.76
C ALA A 159 3.28 -32.33 2.69
N PHE A 160 2.70 -31.24 2.17
CA PHE A 160 1.87 -30.37 2.97
C PHE A 160 0.60 -31.07 3.42
N ILE A 161 -0.11 -31.76 2.51
CA ILE A 161 -1.31 -32.54 2.84
C ILE A 161 -0.99 -33.65 3.85
N GLU A 162 0.12 -34.34 3.69
CA GLU A 162 0.58 -35.34 4.65
C GLU A 162 0.86 -34.73 6.02
N ALA A 163 1.51 -33.58 6.09
CA ALA A 163 1.76 -32.88 7.35
C ALA A 163 0.45 -32.45 8.05
N LEU A 164 -0.55 -32.00 7.28
CA LEU A 164 -1.90 -31.75 7.80
C LEU A 164 -2.55 -33.05 8.31
N ASN A 165 -2.42 -34.16 7.59
CA ASN A 165 -2.97 -35.46 7.97
C ASN A 165 -2.34 -36.07 9.22
N ARG A 166 -1.04 -35.86 9.42
CA ARG A 166 -0.32 -36.29 10.63
C ARG A 166 -0.58 -35.37 11.83
N SER A 167 -1.30 -34.26 11.65
CA SER A 167 -1.60 -33.35 12.75
C SER A 167 -2.42 -34.03 13.85
N THR A 168 -1.95 -33.87 15.09
CA THR A 168 -2.65 -34.33 16.30
C THR A 168 -3.47 -33.22 16.96
N VAL A 169 -3.26 -31.97 16.53
CA VAL A 169 -3.86 -30.77 17.14
C VAL A 169 -5.05 -30.28 16.32
N PHE A 170 -4.93 -30.29 14.99
CA PHE A 170 -5.95 -29.79 14.08
C PHE A 170 -6.49 -30.93 13.20
N LYS A 171 -7.79 -30.88 12.93
CA LYS A 171 -8.49 -31.78 12.02
C LYS A 171 -8.90 -31.02 10.78
N PHE A 172 -8.55 -31.55 9.62
CA PHE A 172 -8.74 -30.85 8.36
C PHE A 172 -9.82 -31.50 7.50
N ASP A 173 -10.53 -30.67 6.75
CA ASP A 173 -11.36 -31.10 5.64
C ASP A 173 -10.49 -31.13 4.37
N PHE A 174 -10.05 -32.34 3.99
CA PHE A 174 -9.18 -32.54 2.85
C PHE A 174 -9.87 -32.31 1.49
N GLN A 175 -11.20 -32.32 1.42
CA GLN A 175 -11.90 -31.97 0.17
C GLN A 175 -11.80 -30.49 -0.14
N ASN A 176 -11.65 -29.66 0.90
CA ASN A 176 -11.49 -28.21 0.81
C ASN A 176 -10.05 -27.78 1.11
N THR A 177 -9.08 -28.66 0.85
CA THR A 177 -7.66 -28.37 1.00
C THR A 177 -6.97 -28.40 -0.37
N SER A 178 -6.25 -27.33 -0.72
CA SER A 178 -5.53 -27.22 -1.98
C SER A 178 -4.22 -26.46 -1.83
N ILE A 179 -3.24 -26.79 -2.68
CA ILE A 179 -1.96 -26.11 -2.81
C ILE A 179 -1.71 -25.80 -4.30
N GLU A 180 -1.48 -24.54 -4.60
CA GLU A 180 -1.31 -24.04 -5.96
C GLU A 180 -0.07 -23.15 -6.06
N ALA A 181 0.66 -23.22 -7.17
CA ALA A 181 1.76 -22.28 -7.41
C ALA A 181 1.18 -20.87 -7.54
N ARG A 182 1.78 -19.90 -6.84
CA ARG A 182 1.39 -18.50 -6.99
C ARG A 182 1.86 -17.98 -8.35
N ASN A 183 1.00 -17.23 -9.02
CA ASN A 183 1.44 -16.40 -10.13
C ASN A 183 2.27 -15.21 -9.62
N SER A 184 3.59 -15.31 -9.72
CA SER A 184 4.50 -14.26 -9.24
C SER A 184 4.46 -12.97 -10.08
N CYS A 185 3.86 -13.01 -11.28
CA CYS A 185 3.64 -11.81 -12.10
C CYS A 185 2.35 -11.04 -11.75
N GLU A 186 1.53 -11.53 -10.82
CA GLU A 186 0.44 -10.73 -10.26
C GLU A 186 1.00 -9.43 -9.63
N PRO A 187 0.32 -8.27 -9.79
CA PRO A 187 0.81 -7.00 -9.25
C PRO A 187 1.13 -7.07 -7.76
N GLY A 188 2.32 -6.62 -7.37
CA GLY A 188 2.78 -6.63 -5.99
C GLY A 188 3.53 -7.88 -5.54
N PHE A 189 3.72 -8.88 -6.42
CA PHE A 189 4.52 -10.09 -6.12
C PHE A 189 5.84 -10.21 -6.89
N ASN A 190 6.14 -9.23 -7.74
CA ASN A 190 7.41 -9.09 -8.45
C ASN A 190 7.96 -7.67 -8.32
N ASP A 191 9.27 -7.52 -8.56
CA ASP A 191 10.00 -6.25 -8.58
C ASP A 191 10.42 -5.82 -9.99
N CYS A 192 9.75 -6.35 -11.03
CA CYS A 192 10.00 -5.94 -12.41
C CYS A 192 9.78 -4.43 -12.59
N HIS A 193 10.65 -3.80 -13.39
CA HIS A 193 10.46 -2.41 -13.79
C HIS A 193 9.14 -2.24 -14.55
N GLN A 194 8.50 -1.08 -14.45
CA GLN A 194 7.27 -0.78 -15.21
C GLN A 194 7.44 -0.88 -16.74
N ASN A 195 8.68 -0.73 -17.22
CA ASN A 195 9.07 -0.88 -18.61
C ASN A 195 9.73 -2.24 -18.88
N ALA A 196 9.43 -3.24 -18.06
CA ALA A 196 9.80 -4.63 -18.27
C ALA A 196 8.55 -5.50 -18.37
N THR A 197 8.68 -6.62 -19.09
CA THR A 197 7.70 -7.69 -19.16
C THR A 197 8.04 -8.73 -18.10
N CYS A 198 7.06 -9.08 -17.27
CA CYS A 198 7.17 -10.20 -16.32
C CYS A 198 6.71 -11.49 -17.01
N THR A 199 7.53 -12.54 -16.94
CA THR A 199 7.20 -13.87 -17.43
C THR A 199 7.17 -14.85 -16.26
N PRO A 200 6.02 -15.49 -15.98
CA PRO A 200 5.93 -16.50 -14.92
C PRO A 200 6.79 -17.72 -15.26
N ASP A 201 7.47 -18.27 -14.25
CA ASP A 201 8.24 -19.51 -14.35
C ASP A 201 7.96 -20.39 -13.13
N GLY A 202 6.92 -21.22 -13.22
CA GLY A 202 6.42 -22.01 -12.09
C GLY A 202 5.93 -21.12 -10.94
N ALA A 203 6.56 -21.24 -9.77
CA ALA A 203 6.32 -20.39 -8.60
C ALA A 203 7.24 -19.16 -8.54
N THR A 204 8.06 -18.94 -9.59
CA THR A 204 8.98 -17.81 -9.74
C THR A 204 8.62 -16.96 -10.96
N TYR A 205 9.47 -15.99 -11.31
CA TYR A 205 9.27 -15.11 -12.45
C TYR A 205 10.61 -14.61 -12.99
N SER A 206 10.60 -14.16 -14.23
CA SER A 206 11.70 -13.41 -14.85
C SER A 206 11.19 -12.07 -15.38
N CYS A 207 12.04 -11.04 -15.32
CA CYS A 207 11.75 -9.72 -15.88
C CYS A 207 12.64 -9.49 -17.10
N GLN A 208 12.08 -8.85 -18.13
CA GLN A 208 12.83 -8.46 -19.32
C GLN A 208 12.46 -7.04 -19.73
N CYS A 209 13.43 -6.13 -19.84
CA CYS A 209 13.15 -4.78 -20.33
C CYS A 209 12.49 -4.80 -21.71
N ASN A 210 11.46 -3.98 -21.86
CA ASN A 210 10.69 -3.83 -23.09
C ASN A 210 11.57 -3.24 -24.20
N LYS A 211 11.18 -3.48 -25.46
CA LYS A 211 11.88 -2.91 -26.62
C LYS A 211 11.98 -1.38 -26.50
N GLY A 212 13.19 -0.84 -26.73
CA GLY A 212 13.48 0.59 -26.57
C GLY A 212 13.93 0.98 -25.16
N PHE A 213 14.16 -0.01 -24.28
CA PHE A 213 14.77 0.18 -22.98
C PHE A 213 15.97 -0.76 -22.80
N THR A 214 17.08 -0.23 -22.30
CA THR A 214 18.28 -0.98 -21.94
C THR A 214 18.27 -1.31 -20.45
N ASP A 215 18.57 -2.56 -20.14
CA ASP A 215 18.71 -3.07 -18.77
C ASP A 215 20.00 -2.55 -18.12
N GLN A 216 19.87 -1.86 -17.00
CA GLN A 216 20.99 -1.35 -16.18
C GLN A 216 21.30 -2.26 -14.98
N SER A 217 20.64 -3.42 -14.90
CA SER A 217 20.69 -4.41 -13.83
C SER A 217 21.00 -5.82 -14.35
N PRO A 218 22.13 -6.05 -15.07
CA PRO A 218 22.39 -7.34 -15.74
C PRO A 218 22.50 -8.56 -14.82
N GLN A 219 22.74 -8.38 -13.52
CA GLN A 219 22.76 -9.46 -12.52
C GLN A 219 21.35 -9.85 -12.04
N VAL A 220 20.38 -8.95 -12.17
CA VAL A 220 18.97 -9.15 -11.82
C VAL A 220 18.12 -8.49 -12.92
N PRO A 221 17.99 -9.14 -14.09
CA PRO A 221 17.49 -8.50 -15.29
C PRO A 221 16.09 -7.90 -15.12
N GLY A 222 15.81 -6.81 -15.81
CA GLY A 222 14.49 -6.20 -15.92
C GLY A 222 14.00 -5.42 -14.69
N ILE A 223 14.82 -5.23 -13.65
CA ILE A 223 14.49 -4.42 -12.47
C ILE A 223 14.76 -2.93 -12.72
N VAL A 224 15.78 -2.59 -13.53
CA VAL A 224 16.11 -1.21 -13.90
C VAL A 224 16.17 -1.08 -15.42
N CYS A 225 15.10 -0.55 -16.02
CA CYS A 225 15.03 -0.34 -17.46
C CYS A 225 15.11 1.16 -17.79
N GLN A 226 16.22 1.56 -18.43
CA GLN A 226 16.44 2.93 -18.86
C GLN A 226 16.05 3.09 -20.33
N GLN A 227 15.31 4.14 -20.65
CA GLN A 227 14.90 4.42 -22.04
C GLN A 227 16.12 4.63 -22.92
N ASP A 228 16.13 3.97 -24.07
CA ASP A 228 17.18 4.16 -25.07
C ASP A 228 17.15 5.59 -25.59
N PRO A 229 18.30 6.23 -25.82
CA PRO A 229 18.33 7.52 -26.48
C PRO A 229 17.62 7.39 -27.84
N PRO A 230 16.81 8.38 -28.23
CA PRO A 230 16.13 8.34 -29.52
C PRO A 230 17.18 8.13 -30.61
N SER A 231 17.04 7.04 -31.38
CA SER A 231 17.92 6.77 -32.51
C SER A 231 17.96 7.99 -33.41
N PRO A 232 19.13 8.48 -33.82
CA PRO A 232 19.23 9.70 -34.62
C PRO A 232 18.52 9.49 -35.96
N SER A 233 17.37 10.16 -36.12
CA SER A 233 16.74 10.36 -37.41
C SER A 233 17.66 11.27 -38.23
N THR A 234 18.16 10.74 -39.34
CA THR A 234 19.09 11.41 -40.24
C THR A 234 18.39 12.59 -40.90
N THR A 235 18.72 13.82 -40.48
CA THR A 235 18.44 15.03 -41.26
C THR A 235 19.65 15.97 -41.19
N PRO A 236 20.09 16.62 -42.30
CA PRO A 236 21.42 17.24 -42.40
C PRO A 236 21.56 18.56 -41.64
N ALA A 237 22.72 18.75 -41.00
CA ALA A 237 23.11 19.96 -40.30
C ALA A 237 23.49 21.12 -41.26
N PRO A 238 23.19 22.39 -40.91
CA PRO A 238 23.89 23.56 -41.44
C PRO A 238 25.06 24.02 -40.54
N PRO A 239 26.02 24.80 -41.06
CA PRO A 239 27.39 24.85 -40.56
C PRO A 239 27.68 25.93 -39.50
N ASN A 240 28.58 25.54 -38.60
CA ASN A 240 29.50 26.27 -37.71
C ASN A 240 29.61 27.80 -37.82
N THR A 241 29.61 28.43 -36.64
CA THR A 241 30.47 29.60 -36.36
C THR A 241 31.26 29.37 -35.08
N ASN A 242 32.53 29.73 -35.17
CA ASN A 242 33.62 29.33 -34.30
C ASN A 242 33.99 30.47 -33.32
N THR A 243 34.35 30.06 -32.10
CA THR A 243 35.44 30.58 -31.24
C THR A 243 35.29 31.97 -30.60
N THR A 244 35.37 32.00 -29.26
CA THR A 244 36.47 32.69 -28.54
C THR A 244 36.63 32.06 -27.15
N GLY A 245 37.83 31.57 -26.88
CA GLY A 245 38.23 31.12 -25.55
C GLY A 245 38.61 32.30 -24.64
N PHE A 246 38.40 32.13 -23.35
CA PHE A 246 39.07 32.92 -22.32
C PHE A 246 39.62 31.97 -21.26
N THR A 247 40.95 31.97 -21.17
CA THR A 247 41.77 31.39 -20.11
C THR A 247 41.84 32.32 -18.91
N GLY A 248 41.86 31.76 -17.69
CA GLY A 248 42.67 32.32 -16.60
C GLY A 248 41.98 32.70 -15.29
N SER A 249 42.18 31.82 -14.31
CA SER A 249 42.63 32.10 -12.93
C SER A 249 41.68 32.65 -11.85
N THR A 250 41.37 31.75 -10.89
CA THR A 250 41.64 31.81 -9.44
C THR A 250 41.34 33.06 -8.58
N ILE A 251 40.75 32.76 -7.42
CA ILE A 251 40.86 33.37 -6.07
C ILE A 251 39.57 34.01 -5.52
N ASN A 252 38.96 33.24 -4.61
CA ASN A 252 38.41 33.59 -3.30
C ASN A 252 37.63 34.92 -3.14
N SER A 253 36.33 34.77 -2.94
CA SER A 253 35.64 35.54 -1.90
C SER A 253 34.77 34.60 -1.07
N ILE A 254 35.29 34.27 0.10
CA ILE A 254 34.60 33.61 1.20
C ILE A 254 33.42 34.49 1.60
N LEU A 255 32.20 34.06 1.32
CA LEU A 255 31.03 34.44 2.10
C LEU A 255 30.78 33.29 3.06
N ASN A 256 31.39 33.39 4.24
CA ASN A 256 31.04 32.57 5.39
C ASN A 256 29.63 32.97 5.83
N THR A 257 28.62 32.39 5.21
CA THR A 257 27.32 32.23 5.85
C THR A 257 27.34 30.89 6.56
N THR A 258 27.59 30.93 7.86
CA THR A 258 27.24 29.87 8.79
C THR A 258 25.74 29.62 8.69
N PHE A 259 25.34 28.67 7.85
CA PHE A 259 24.06 28.01 8.00
C PHE A 259 24.30 26.85 8.95
N THR A 260 24.03 27.09 10.22
CA THR A 260 23.60 26.04 11.14
C THR A 260 22.56 25.21 10.39
N SER A 261 22.84 23.94 10.12
CA SER A 261 21.88 23.05 9.49
C SER A 261 20.72 22.87 10.46
N ALA A 262 19.68 23.66 10.26
CA ALA A 262 18.42 23.46 10.96
C ALA A 262 17.91 22.04 10.67
N PRO A 263 17.34 21.34 11.66
CA PRO A 263 16.71 20.04 11.44
C PRO A 263 15.68 20.12 10.31
N CYS A 264 15.55 19.07 9.48
CA CYS A 264 14.53 19.08 8.42
C CYS A 264 13.15 19.31 9.03
N MET A 265 12.52 20.34 8.51
CA MET A 265 11.42 21.05 9.14
C MET A 265 10.08 20.37 8.82
N THR A 266 9.19 20.27 9.81
CA THR A 266 7.92 19.55 9.68
C THR A 266 7.00 20.23 8.66
N VAL A 267 6.36 19.41 7.82
CA VAL A 267 5.29 19.82 6.91
C VAL A 267 3.99 19.29 7.46
N SER A 268 3.02 20.16 7.68
CA SER A 268 1.65 19.78 8.06
C SER A 268 0.73 20.11 6.91
N ILE A 269 0.04 19.08 6.37
CA ILE A 269 -0.90 19.23 5.26
C ILE A 269 -2.29 19.44 5.83
N GLU A 270 -3.02 20.39 5.27
CA GLU A 270 -4.42 20.66 5.58
C GLU A 270 -5.22 20.64 4.28
N VAL A 271 -6.27 19.82 4.25
CA VAL A 271 -7.19 19.75 3.12
C VAL A 271 -8.24 20.84 3.31
N GLN A 272 -8.32 21.78 2.38
CA GLN A 272 -9.18 22.96 2.50
C GLN A 272 -10.56 22.72 1.88
N ASN A 273 -10.60 22.07 0.72
CA ASN A 273 -11.83 21.81 0.01
C ASN A 273 -11.72 20.59 -0.89
N VAL A 274 -12.81 19.84 -1.01
CA VAL A 274 -12.90 18.64 -1.85
C VAL A 274 -14.17 18.71 -2.67
N THR A 275 -14.02 18.49 -3.97
CA THR A 275 -15.13 18.39 -4.92
C THR A 275 -15.05 17.06 -5.66
N ARG A 276 -15.92 16.88 -6.66
CA ARG A 276 -15.92 15.69 -7.53
C ARG A 276 -14.63 15.50 -8.34
N GLU A 277 -13.99 16.58 -8.78
CA GLU A 277 -12.89 16.52 -9.76
C GLU A 277 -11.67 17.35 -9.31
N GLU A 278 -11.78 18.02 -8.16
CA GLU A 278 -10.74 18.89 -7.62
C GLU A 278 -10.54 18.70 -6.13
N ILE A 279 -9.28 18.69 -5.69
CA ILE A 279 -8.89 18.72 -4.27
C ILE A 279 -8.00 19.94 -4.06
N GLN A 280 -8.38 20.79 -3.11
CA GLN A 280 -7.60 21.94 -2.68
C GLN A 280 -6.95 21.64 -1.33
N LEU A 281 -5.63 21.78 -1.27
CA LEU A 281 -4.86 21.59 -0.05
C LEU A 281 -3.86 22.71 0.15
N SER A 282 -3.59 23.01 1.41
CA SER A 282 -2.55 23.91 1.86
C SER A 282 -1.61 23.17 2.80
N TRP A 283 -0.41 23.70 3.00
CA TRP A 283 0.48 23.16 4.01
C TRP A 283 1.24 24.27 4.72
N THR A 284 1.49 24.04 5.99
CA THR A 284 2.44 24.87 6.73
C THR A 284 3.79 24.18 6.73
N SER A 285 4.83 24.99 6.51
CA SER A 285 6.21 24.55 6.61
C SER A 285 6.97 25.58 7.42
N SER A 286 7.81 25.11 8.32
CA SER A 286 8.70 25.99 9.08
C SER A 286 9.83 26.57 8.21
N SER A 287 9.98 26.10 6.96
CA SER A 287 10.90 26.66 5.96
C SER A 287 10.24 27.74 5.10
N LYS A 288 10.75 28.98 5.15
CA LYS A 288 10.27 30.09 4.29
C LYS A 288 11.00 30.05 2.94
N GLY A 289 10.25 30.03 1.83
CA GLY A 289 10.80 30.14 0.47
C GLY A 289 11.33 28.83 -0.14
N SER A 290 10.97 27.67 0.41
CA SER A 290 11.36 26.36 -0.13
C SER A 290 10.52 25.94 -1.34
N LEU A 291 11.09 25.08 -2.17
CA LEU A 291 10.33 24.32 -3.17
C LEU A 291 9.69 23.09 -2.51
N TYR A 292 8.47 22.76 -2.91
CA TYR A 292 7.71 21.60 -2.45
C TYR A 292 7.42 20.69 -3.64
N ASN A 293 7.60 19.40 -3.43
CA ASN A 293 7.22 18.35 -4.36
C ASN A 293 5.92 17.70 -3.89
N ILE A 294 4.88 17.75 -4.72
CA ILE A 294 3.56 17.19 -4.47
C ILE A 294 3.39 15.97 -5.36
N SER A 295 3.13 14.81 -4.75
CA SER A 295 2.83 13.58 -5.48
C SER A 295 1.39 13.14 -5.22
N VAL A 296 0.66 12.79 -6.28
CA VAL A 296 -0.70 12.26 -6.20
C VAL A 296 -0.69 10.80 -6.63
N MET A 297 -1.10 9.90 -5.73
CA MET A 297 -1.16 8.46 -5.97
C MET A 297 -2.58 7.91 -5.82
N ASP A 298 -2.96 6.98 -6.68
CA ASP A 298 -4.24 6.25 -6.66
C ASP A 298 -4.04 4.75 -6.86
N GLY A 299 -2.95 4.19 -6.30
CA GLY A 299 -2.47 2.84 -6.58
C GLY A 299 -1.43 2.77 -7.71
N LYS A 300 -1.30 3.84 -8.50
CA LYS A 300 -0.19 4.13 -9.43
C LYS A 300 0.29 5.58 -9.23
N GLU A 301 1.53 5.92 -9.56
CA GLU A 301 1.97 7.33 -9.54
C GLU A 301 1.29 8.07 -10.71
N ARG A 302 0.45 9.06 -10.39
CA ARG A 302 -0.36 9.74 -11.40
C ARG A 302 0.28 11.02 -11.88
N ASN A 303 0.69 11.90 -10.95
CA ASN A 303 1.28 13.21 -11.26
C ASN A 303 2.19 13.67 -10.12
N THR A 304 3.31 14.30 -10.49
CA THR A 304 4.28 14.90 -9.56
C THR A 304 4.52 16.35 -9.98
N THR A 305 4.24 17.30 -9.08
CA THR A 305 4.33 18.75 -9.35
C THR A 305 5.25 19.44 -8.37
N ILE A 306 6.07 20.37 -8.84
CA ILE A 306 6.97 21.17 -8.00
C ILE A 306 6.45 22.61 -7.94
N THR A 307 6.35 23.18 -6.74
CA THR A 307 5.88 24.57 -6.53
C THR A 307 6.61 25.24 -5.37
N ASN A 308 6.70 26.57 -5.41
CA ASN A 308 7.19 27.40 -4.31
C ASN A 308 6.05 27.98 -3.44
N LYS A 309 4.79 27.71 -3.81
CA LYS A 309 3.61 28.08 -3.03
C LYS A 309 3.36 27.05 -1.93
N THR A 310 2.57 27.43 -0.93
CA THR A 310 2.14 26.56 0.18
C THR A 310 0.70 26.05 0.01
N GLU A 311 0.20 26.10 -1.21
CA GLU A 311 -1.14 25.67 -1.59
C GLU A 311 -1.13 25.10 -3.02
N VAL A 312 -2.02 24.16 -3.28
CA VAL A 312 -2.25 23.63 -4.63
C VAL A 312 -3.71 23.22 -4.81
N VAL A 313 -4.20 23.39 -6.04
CA VAL A 313 -5.47 22.85 -6.49
C VAL A 313 -5.16 21.73 -7.49
N LEU A 314 -5.42 20.50 -7.08
CA LEU A 314 -5.35 19.34 -7.95
C LEU A 314 -6.65 19.26 -8.73
N LYS A 315 -6.58 19.13 -10.06
CA LYS A 315 -7.75 19.12 -10.96
C LYS A 315 -7.77 17.85 -11.82
N ASN A 316 -8.89 17.63 -12.51
CA ASN A 316 -9.13 16.49 -13.39
C ASN A 316 -9.04 15.13 -12.66
N LEU A 317 -9.47 15.11 -11.40
CA LEU A 317 -9.54 13.90 -10.60
C LEU A 317 -10.83 13.13 -10.93
N LEU A 318 -10.79 11.81 -10.78
CA LEU A 318 -11.97 10.96 -10.90
C LEU A 318 -12.91 11.17 -9.69
N PRO A 319 -14.24 11.26 -9.91
CA PRO A 319 -15.24 11.31 -8.83
C PRO A 319 -15.27 10.06 -7.96
N GLY A 320 -15.56 10.27 -6.67
CA GLY A 320 -15.65 9.24 -5.63
C GLY A 320 -14.44 8.33 -5.52
N HIS A 321 -13.25 8.80 -5.87
CA HIS A 321 -12.02 8.01 -5.91
C HIS A 321 -11.06 8.42 -4.80
N LEU A 322 -10.30 7.45 -4.29
CA LEU A 322 -9.39 7.65 -3.16
C LEU A 322 -7.99 8.02 -3.64
N TYR A 323 -7.46 9.14 -3.15
CA TYR A 323 -6.13 9.65 -3.48
C TYR A 323 -5.25 9.73 -2.24
N ASN A 324 -4.02 9.26 -2.35
CA ASN A 324 -2.95 9.52 -1.39
C ASN A 324 -2.07 10.66 -1.92
N ILE A 325 -2.14 11.81 -1.26
CA ILE A 325 -1.44 13.03 -1.67
C ILE A 325 -0.29 13.27 -0.68
N SER A 326 0.94 13.34 -1.19
CA SER A 326 2.13 13.61 -0.35
C SER A 326 2.79 14.92 -0.71
N VAL A 327 3.26 15.65 0.30
CA VAL A 327 4.02 16.89 0.16
C VAL A 327 5.38 16.73 0.83
N ALA A 328 6.44 17.06 0.09
CA ALA A 328 7.82 16.98 0.55
C ALA A 328 8.57 18.29 0.25
N VAL A 329 9.46 18.74 1.14
CA VAL A 329 10.32 19.90 0.88
C VAL A 329 11.49 19.46 -0.01
N SER A 330 11.65 20.06 -1.19
CA SER A 330 12.65 19.65 -2.18
C SER A 330 14.10 19.82 -1.73
N SER A 331 14.36 20.75 -0.80
CA SER A 331 15.70 21.00 -0.23
C SER A 331 16.07 20.09 0.94
N CYS A 332 15.13 19.26 1.41
CA CYS A 332 15.36 18.30 2.48
C CYS A 332 15.91 16.98 1.93
N ALA A 333 17.05 16.54 2.46
CA ALA A 333 17.72 15.30 2.07
C ALA A 333 17.07 14.03 2.65
N GLU A 334 16.20 14.17 3.65
CA GLU A 334 15.41 13.07 4.21
C GLU A 334 14.15 12.82 3.37
N ASN A 335 13.87 11.56 3.01
CA ASN A 335 12.65 11.11 2.34
C ASN A 335 11.38 11.21 3.22
N LYS A 336 11.32 12.19 4.12
CA LYS A 336 10.23 12.40 5.06
C LYS A 336 9.11 13.18 4.36
N LYS A 337 8.20 12.45 3.73
CA LYS A 337 7.00 12.99 3.09
C LYS A 337 5.85 12.95 4.08
N THR A 338 5.10 14.04 4.19
CA THR A 338 3.81 14.01 4.89
C THR A 338 2.74 13.65 3.86
N SER A 339 1.77 12.81 4.21
CA SER A 339 0.71 12.39 3.31
C SER A 339 -0.67 12.50 3.95
N VAL A 340 -1.68 12.72 3.11
CA VAL A 340 -3.10 12.66 3.46
C VAL A 340 -3.83 11.77 2.46
N THR A 341 -4.82 11.02 2.95
CA THR A 341 -5.65 10.16 2.10
C THR A 341 -7.05 10.76 2.00
N VAL A 342 -7.45 11.18 0.80
CA VAL A 342 -8.65 11.99 0.56
C VAL A 342 -9.48 11.37 -0.56
N ARG A 343 -10.80 11.31 -0.37
CA ARG A 343 -11.74 10.83 -1.39
C ARG A 343 -12.46 12.00 -2.03
N THR A 344 -12.50 12.07 -3.36
CA THR A 344 -13.34 13.04 -4.07
C THR A 344 -14.82 12.75 -3.87
N ASP A 345 -15.68 13.75 -4.11
CA ASP A 345 -17.12 13.63 -3.90
C ASP A 345 -17.75 12.49 -4.74
N PRO A 346 -18.44 11.50 -4.11
CA PRO A 346 -19.01 10.35 -4.80
C PRO A 346 -20.43 10.57 -5.37
N ASP A 347 -21.15 11.67 -5.07
CA ASP A 347 -22.58 11.86 -5.43
C ASP A 347 -22.86 11.64 -6.93
N SER A 348 -21.95 12.11 -7.80
CA SER A 348 -22.11 11.94 -9.25
C SER A 348 -22.08 10.48 -9.74
N CYS A 349 -21.53 9.56 -8.96
CA CYS A 349 -21.46 8.14 -9.32
C CYS A 349 -22.81 7.43 -9.21
N PHE A 350 -23.66 7.85 -8.26
CA PHE A 350 -24.91 7.15 -7.94
C PHE A 350 -26.15 7.75 -8.61
N LYS A 351 -25.96 8.70 -9.53
CA LYS A 351 -27.05 9.33 -10.31
C LYS A 351 -27.51 8.50 -11.53
N ARG A 352 -26.89 7.35 -11.82
CA ARG A 352 -27.22 6.50 -12.98
C ARG A 352 -27.77 5.16 -12.51
N THR A 353 -28.90 4.73 -13.07
CA THR A 353 -29.50 3.39 -12.89
C THR A 353 -28.61 2.23 -13.40
N GLU A 354 -27.46 2.55 -13.98
CA GLU A 354 -26.51 1.62 -14.57
C GLU A 354 -25.17 1.57 -13.81
N PHE A 355 -25.12 1.97 -12.53
CA PHE A 355 -23.87 1.96 -11.76
C PHE A 355 -23.14 0.59 -11.82
N CYS A 356 -23.92 -0.49 -11.74
CA CYS A 356 -23.43 -1.87 -11.84
C CYS A 356 -23.22 -2.38 -13.27
N SER A 357 -23.47 -1.55 -14.28
CA SER A 357 -23.12 -1.87 -15.67
C SER A 357 -21.61 -1.87 -15.86
N ALA A 358 -21.14 -2.75 -16.75
CA ALA A 358 -19.74 -2.80 -17.19
C ALA A 358 -19.28 -1.49 -17.85
N GLN A 359 -20.21 -0.68 -18.35
CA GLN A 359 -19.93 0.59 -19.04
C GLN A 359 -19.76 1.79 -18.08
N SER A 360 -20.10 1.65 -16.80
CA SER A 360 -19.91 2.72 -15.82
C SER A 360 -18.41 2.87 -15.49
N THR A 361 -17.85 4.07 -15.67
CA THR A 361 -16.43 4.35 -15.42
C THR A 361 -16.16 5.11 -14.11
N GLY A 362 -17.20 5.50 -13.38
CA GLY A 362 -17.10 6.25 -12.11
C GLY A 362 -17.13 5.35 -10.88
N CYS A 363 -16.39 5.72 -9.83
CA CYS A 363 -16.34 4.99 -8.55
C CYS A 363 -16.08 3.47 -8.67
N SER A 364 -15.15 3.08 -9.55
CA SER A 364 -14.86 1.67 -9.84
C SER A 364 -14.51 0.84 -8.59
N ASP A 365 -13.88 1.45 -7.60
CA ASP A 365 -13.52 0.81 -6.34
C ASP A 365 -14.72 0.55 -5.42
N LEU A 366 -15.85 1.23 -5.63
CA LEU A 366 -17.10 0.99 -4.90
C LEU A 366 -18.00 -0.06 -5.56
N LYS A 367 -17.75 -0.43 -6.83
CA LYS A 367 -18.56 -1.44 -7.54
C LYS A 367 -18.57 -2.79 -6.84
N GLY A 368 -17.44 -3.24 -6.30
CA GLY A 368 -17.36 -4.52 -5.58
C GLY A 368 -18.28 -4.56 -4.35
N ILE A 369 -18.53 -3.41 -3.73
CA ILE A 369 -19.36 -3.28 -2.54
C ILE A 369 -20.83 -3.11 -2.94
N ALA A 370 -21.14 -2.10 -3.77
CA ALA A 370 -22.51 -1.74 -4.12
C ALA A 370 -23.18 -2.69 -5.12
N CYS A 371 -22.41 -3.43 -5.94
CA CYS A 371 -22.93 -4.38 -6.92
C CYS A 371 -22.79 -5.84 -6.48
N SER A 372 -22.65 -6.05 -5.17
CA SER A 372 -22.55 -7.37 -4.55
C SER A 372 -23.92 -8.06 -4.48
N ASN A 373 -24.03 -9.12 -3.68
CA ASN A 373 -25.31 -9.83 -3.50
C ASN A 373 -26.34 -9.03 -2.68
N ASN A 374 -25.95 -7.91 -2.08
CA ASN A 374 -26.83 -7.02 -1.34
C ASN A 374 -27.49 -5.98 -2.25
N GLU A 375 -28.64 -5.46 -1.83
CA GLU A 375 -29.20 -4.21 -2.30
C GLU A 375 -28.48 -3.04 -1.60
N ALA A 376 -28.04 -2.05 -2.38
CA ALA A 376 -27.23 -0.95 -1.89
C ALA A 376 -27.94 0.38 -2.14
N PHE A 377 -28.17 1.15 -1.08
CA PHE A 377 -28.78 2.48 -1.12
C PHE A 377 -27.69 3.51 -0.88
N PHE A 378 -27.53 4.46 -1.80
CA PHE A 378 -26.63 5.58 -1.58
C PHE A 378 -27.37 6.67 -0.83
N CYS A 379 -26.91 7.00 0.38
CA CYS A 379 -27.53 8.01 1.22
C CYS A 379 -26.57 9.16 1.50
N GLU A 380 -27.06 10.38 1.26
CA GLU A 380 -26.45 11.63 1.69
C GLU A 380 -27.15 12.09 2.97
N VAL A 381 -26.38 12.31 4.04
CA VAL A 381 -26.91 12.63 5.36
C VAL A 381 -26.27 13.88 5.91
N ARG A 382 -27.08 14.90 6.21
CA ARG A 382 -26.65 16.13 6.88
C ARG A 382 -26.90 16.04 8.38
N LEU A 383 -25.84 16.08 9.18
CA LEU A 383 -25.89 16.00 10.64
C LEU A 383 -25.88 17.39 11.27
N GLU A 384 -27.05 18.04 11.37
CA GLU A 384 -27.18 19.46 11.75
C GLU A 384 -26.43 19.90 13.02
N ASN A 385 -26.32 19.01 14.02
CA ASN A 385 -25.66 19.29 15.29
C ASN A 385 -24.14 19.06 15.28
N GLU A 386 -23.60 18.47 14.23
CA GLU A 386 -22.18 18.20 14.11
C GLU A 386 -21.48 19.35 13.37
N THR A 387 -20.36 19.79 13.92
CA THR A 387 -19.53 20.82 13.31
C THR A 387 -18.46 20.18 12.43
N PHE A 388 -18.42 20.56 11.16
CA PHE A 388 -17.41 20.04 10.25
C PHE A 388 -16.01 20.57 10.56
N ASN A 389 -15.04 19.65 10.55
CA ASN A 389 -13.61 19.91 10.69
C ASN A 389 -12.89 19.38 9.45
N ASN A 390 -11.95 20.14 8.89
CA ASN A 390 -11.13 19.76 7.74
C ASN A 390 -10.37 18.43 7.91
N SER A 391 -10.06 18.01 9.14
CA SER A 391 -9.51 16.67 9.41
C SER A 391 -10.41 15.55 8.86
N LEU A 392 -11.74 15.76 8.81
CA LEU A 392 -12.71 14.80 8.28
C LEU A 392 -12.58 14.57 6.76
N TYR A 393 -11.76 15.33 6.04
CA TYR A 393 -11.39 14.98 4.66
C TYR A 393 -10.31 13.91 4.59
N ASN A 394 -9.49 13.74 5.62
CA ASN A 394 -8.40 12.79 5.66
C ASN A 394 -8.84 11.50 6.36
N SER A 395 -8.95 10.40 5.61
CA SER A 395 -9.39 9.10 6.13
C SER A 395 -8.43 8.46 7.14
N GLN A 396 -7.24 9.02 7.31
CA GLN A 396 -6.23 8.59 8.29
C GLN A 396 -6.19 9.48 9.55
N SER A 397 -7.04 10.51 9.64
CA SER A 397 -7.09 11.35 10.84
C SER A 397 -7.86 10.67 11.97
N ASP A 398 -7.48 10.99 13.21
CA ASP A 398 -8.18 10.50 14.40
C ASP A 398 -9.64 10.97 14.41
N GLU A 399 -9.92 12.21 13.97
CA GLU A 399 -11.28 12.74 13.88
C GLU A 399 -12.14 11.99 12.86
N TYR A 400 -11.59 11.65 11.69
CA TYR A 400 -12.30 10.84 10.69
C TYR A 400 -12.63 9.46 11.25
N ILE A 401 -11.65 8.79 11.83
CA ILE A 401 -11.81 7.42 12.37
C ILE A 401 -12.85 7.43 13.49
N ALA A 402 -12.80 8.40 14.40
CA ALA A 402 -13.78 8.53 15.47
C ALA A 402 -15.20 8.77 14.94
N MET A 403 -15.36 9.66 13.96
CA MET A 403 -16.68 9.93 13.37
C MET A 403 -17.21 8.73 12.57
N TYR A 404 -16.34 8.07 11.82
CA TYR A 404 -16.63 6.84 11.10
C TYR A 404 -17.13 5.73 12.03
N GLU A 405 -16.39 5.44 13.11
CA GLU A 405 -16.75 4.39 14.06
C GLU A 405 -18.03 4.72 14.83
N ARG A 406 -18.26 6.01 15.14
CA ARG A 406 -19.49 6.48 15.77
C ARG A 406 -20.70 6.26 14.86
N ILE A 407 -20.64 6.67 13.60
CA ILE A 407 -21.72 6.40 12.62
C ILE A 407 -21.92 4.90 12.46
N LYS A 408 -20.83 4.14 12.25
CA LYS A 408 -20.91 2.70 12.03
C LYS A 408 -21.52 1.97 13.22
N THR A 409 -21.11 2.28 14.44
CA THR A 409 -21.59 1.60 15.64
C THR A 409 -23.02 2.04 16.00
N ASP A 410 -23.26 3.35 16.07
CA ASP A 410 -24.54 3.89 16.56
C ASP A 410 -25.67 3.76 15.54
N VAL A 411 -25.38 3.97 14.25
CA VAL A 411 -26.40 3.92 13.19
C VAL A 411 -26.69 2.50 12.77
N VAL A 412 -25.68 1.64 12.54
CA VAL A 412 -25.92 0.24 12.14
C VAL A 412 -26.66 -0.52 13.24
N GLY A 413 -26.24 -0.37 14.51
CA GLY A 413 -26.90 -1.04 15.62
C GLY A 413 -28.35 -0.60 15.80
N ALA A 414 -28.63 0.71 15.66
CA ALA A 414 -29.99 1.23 15.77
C ALA A 414 -30.86 0.91 14.54
N MET A 415 -30.29 0.90 13.34
CA MET A 415 -30.97 0.47 12.12
C MET A 415 -31.34 -1.02 12.19
N SER A 416 -30.42 -1.85 12.67
CA SER A 416 -30.68 -3.29 12.90
C SER A 416 -31.88 -3.48 13.84
N ALA A 417 -31.99 -2.67 14.89
CA ALA A 417 -33.13 -2.70 15.81
C ALA A 417 -34.44 -2.22 15.16
N GLU A 418 -34.41 -1.15 14.35
CA GLU A 418 -35.58 -0.63 13.61
C GLU A 418 -36.04 -1.54 12.47
N LEU A 419 -35.13 -2.32 11.89
CA LEU A 419 -35.40 -3.27 10.82
C LEU A 419 -35.78 -4.66 11.34
N GLY A 420 -35.43 -4.98 12.59
CA GLY A 420 -35.63 -6.32 13.15
C GLY A 420 -34.73 -7.38 12.52
N ASN A 421 -33.67 -6.97 11.83
CA ASN A 421 -32.66 -7.84 11.20
C ASN A 421 -31.26 -7.47 11.71
N ASN A 422 -30.28 -8.37 11.60
CA ASN A 422 -28.88 -8.14 12.00
C ASN A 422 -27.92 -8.18 10.80
N HIS A 423 -28.45 -8.01 9.59
CA HIS A 423 -27.73 -8.20 8.34
C HIS A 423 -27.47 -6.88 7.58
N SER A 424 -27.97 -5.75 8.09
CA SER A 424 -27.70 -4.43 7.50
C SER A 424 -26.27 -3.96 7.83
N ASP A 425 -25.59 -3.34 6.88
CA ASP A 425 -24.28 -2.71 7.10
C ASP A 425 -24.22 -1.31 6.49
N ILE A 426 -23.31 -0.48 6.99
CA ILE A 426 -23.07 0.87 6.48
C ILE A 426 -21.59 1.01 6.11
N VAL A 427 -21.35 1.45 4.88
CA VAL A 427 -20.02 1.84 4.41
C VAL A 427 -19.98 3.34 4.20
N VAL A 428 -19.34 4.06 5.13
CA VAL A 428 -19.11 5.50 5.00
C VAL A 428 -18.07 5.76 3.91
N LEU A 429 -18.46 6.56 2.93
CA LEU A 429 -17.65 6.88 1.75
C LEU A 429 -16.81 8.13 1.96
N ALA A 430 -17.42 9.20 2.47
CA ALA A 430 -16.76 10.48 2.69
C ALA A 430 -17.53 11.36 3.68
N PHE A 431 -16.83 12.36 4.23
CA PHE A 431 -17.43 13.49 4.93
C PHE A 431 -17.18 14.77 4.14
N ARG A 432 -18.20 15.63 4.05
CA ARG A 432 -18.15 16.90 3.34
C ARG A 432 -18.53 18.07 4.23
N SER A 433 -18.00 19.24 3.88
CA SER A 433 -18.28 20.48 4.57
C SER A 433 -19.78 20.83 4.57
N GLY A 434 -20.22 21.38 5.70
CA GLY A 434 -21.63 21.55 6.07
C GLY A 434 -21.78 21.32 7.57
N SER A 435 -23.00 21.13 8.07
CA SER A 435 -23.20 20.48 9.38
C SER A 435 -22.92 18.98 9.21
N VAL A 436 -21.65 18.64 8.98
CA VAL A 436 -21.12 17.32 8.54
C VAL A 436 -22.08 16.55 7.62
N ILE A 437 -21.84 16.65 6.32
CA ILE A 437 -22.53 15.80 5.35
C ILE A 437 -21.77 14.47 5.27
N ALA A 438 -22.41 13.37 5.62
CA ALA A 438 -21.86 12.02 5.52
C ALA A 438 -22.49 11.31 4.31
N ASP A 439 -21.65 10.85 3.40
CA ASP A 439 -22.08 10.03 2.26
C ASP A 439 -21.81 8.55 2.63
N PHE A 440 -22.81 7.69 2.56
CA PHE A 440 -22.62 6.26 2.84
C PHE A 440 -23.48 5.33 1.98
N LEU A 441 -22.99 4.10 1.81
CA LEU A 441 -23.76 2.99 1.26
C LEU A 441 -24.43 2.23 2.39
N PHE A 442 -25.75 2.17 2.38
CA PHE A 442 -26.54 1.28 3.22
C PHE A 442 -26.76 -0.04 2.48
N LEU A 443 -26.33 -1.15 3.07
CA LEU A 443 -26.39 -2.46 2.43
C LEU A 443 -27.44 -3.32 3.12
N LEU A 444 -28.36 -3.89 2.34
CA LEU A 444 -29.38 -4.84 2.77
C LEU A 444 -29.33 -6.14 1.98
N PRO A 445 -29.62 -7.30 2.59
CA PRO A 445 -29.84 -8.52 1.83
C PRO A 445 -31.05 -8.35 0.89
N LYS A 446 -30.96 -8.86 -0.35
CA LYS A 446 -32.06 -8.78 -1.35
C LYS A 446 -33.36 -9.48 -0.93
N GLU A 447 -33.30 -10.30 0.11
CA GLU A 447 -34.44 -11.01 0.71
C GLU A 447 -35.32 -10.06 1.55
N ASP A 448 -34.75 -8.95 2.04
CA ASP A 448 -35.42 -7.92 2.82
C ASP A 448 -35.89 -6.79 1.88
N VAL A 449 -37.08 -6.96 1.28
CA VAL A 449 -37.64 -5.97 0.34
C VAL A 449 -37.94 -4.65 1.08
N MET A 450 -37.20 -3.59 0.74
CA MET A 450 -37.44 -2.24 1.27
C MET A 450 -37.25 -1.21 0.16
N ASP A 451 -38.17 -0.24 0.07
CA ASP A 451 -38.04 0.85 -0.88
C ASP A 451 -37.16 1.99 -0.33
N VAL A 452 -36.74 2.87 -1.22
CA VAL A 452 -35.86 4.00 -0.92
C VAL A 452 -36.49 4.92 0.14
N ASP A 453 -37.80 5.18 0.04
CA ASP A 453 -38.54 6.02 0.98
C ASP A 453 -38.58 5.39 2.38
N GLY A 454 -38.80 4.07 2.47
CA GLY A 454 -38.79 3.33 3.73
C GLY A 454 -37.43 3.35 4.42
N ILE A 455 -36.34 3.22 3.66
CA ILE A 455 -34.97 3.36 4.19
C ILE A 455 -34.71 4.77 4.67
N GLN A 456 -35.06 5.77 3.87
CA GLN A 456 -34.85 7.18 4.19
C GLN A 456 -35.57 7.57 5.49
N ASP A 457 -36.83 7.15 5.66
CA ASP A 457 -37.64 7.43 6.85
C ASP A 457 -37.06 6.77 8.11
N LYS A 458 -36.70 5.49 8.04
CA LYS A 458 -36.09 4.76 9.17
C LYS A 458 -34.74 5.35 9.55
N LEU A 459 -33.90 5.62 8.56
CA LEU A 459 -32.58 6.21 8.76
C LEU A 459 -32.68 7.61 9.38
N SER A 460 -33.63 8.44 8.92
CA SER A 460 -33.90 9.75 9.50
C SER A 460 -34.28 9.67 10.99
N ARG A 461 -35.13 8.70 11.37
CA ARG A 461 -35.46 8.46 12.80
C ARG A 461 -34.26 8.02 13.62
N VAL A 462 -33.45 7.09 13.11
CA VAL A 462 -32.24 6.60 13.80
C VAL A 462 -31.25 7.74 14.00
N LEU A 463 -30.96 8.50 12.96
CA LEU A 463 -30.01 9.62 13.01
C LEU A 463 -30.49 10.71 13.96
N LYS A 464 -31.79 11.02 13.96
CA LYS A 464 -32.38 11.97 14.90
C LYS A 464 -32.22 11.51 16.35
N SER A 465 -32.35 10.22 16.60
CA SER A 465 -32.16 9.62 17.94
C SER A 465 -30.70 9.69 18.40
N LYS A 466 -29.75 9.41 17.49
CA LYS A 466 -28.32 9.29 17.82
C LYS A 466 -27.53 10.60 17.77
N PHE A 467 -27.90 11.51 16.89
CA PHE A 467 -27.19 12.77 16.64
C PHE A 467 -28.02 14.01 17.03
N GLY A 468 -29.31 13.84 17.34
CA GLY A 468 -30.22 14.96 17.61
C GLY A 468 -30.53 15.80 16.36
N GLY A 469 -31.22 16.93 16.55
CA GLY A 469 -31.52 17.87 15.46
C GLY A 469 -32.61 17.36 14.49
N LYS A 470 -32.65 17.92 13.27
CA LYS A 470 -33.45 17.42 12.15
C LYS A 470 -32.50 17.00 11.02
N PRO A 471 -31.96 15.76 11.05
CA PRO A 471 -31.08 15.32 9.99
C PRO A 471 -31.82 15.34 8.64
N GLU A 472 -31.16 15.86 7.62
CA GLU A 472 -31.65 15.77 6.24
C GLU A 472 -31.04 14.51 5.64
N VAL A 473 -31.88 13.59 5.18
CA VAL A 473 -31.47 12.30 4.61
C VAL A 473 -32.03 12.24 3.19
N GLN A 474 -31.16 11.97 2.22
CA GLN A 474 -31.54 11.69 0.84
C GLN A 474 -30.93 10.37 0.41
N CYS A 475 -31.77 9.35 0.18
CA CYS A 475 -31.33 8.06 -0.34
C CYS A 475 -31.78 7.88 -1.79
N LYS A 476 -31.04 7.07 -2.55
CA LYS A 476 -31.35 6.71 -3.95
C LYS A 476 -31.01 5.27 -4.25
#